data_AF-A0A359MVL6-F1
#
_entry.id   AF-A0A359MVL6-F1
#
_cell.length_a   1.000
_cell.length_b   1.000
_cell.length_c   1.000
_cell.angle_alpha   90.00
_cell.angle_beta   90.00
_cell.angle_gamma   90.00
#
_symmetry.space_group_name_H-M   'P 1'
#
loop_
_entity.id
_entity.type
_entity.pdbx_description
1 polymer ?
#
loop_
_entity_poly.entity_id
_entity_poly.type
_entity_poly.pdbx_seq_one_letter_code
_entity_poly.pdbx_strand_id
1 'polypeptide(L)'
;EADIIVRFQGGSNAGHTIINEYGKFALHLLPSGVFYKHTTNVIGNGVALNIPYLMKEIQSLAERGVPMPKIKISDRTQILMPYHILFDQYEEERLGGKSFGSTKAGIAPFYSDKYAKIGFQVSELFDTEGLKNKIAGICEMKNVILEHLYH
;
A
#
# COMPACT_ATOMS: atom_id res chain seq x y z
N GLU A 1 4.84 10.89 24.45
CA GLU A 1 5.05 9.43 24.41
C GLU A 1 3.73 8.78 24.02
N ALA A 2 3.74 7.71 23.22
CA ALA A 2 2.53 7.05 22.74
C ALA A 2 2.74 5.53 22.68
N ASP A 3 1.83 4.78 23.32
CA ASP A 3 1.85 3.32 23.33
C ASP A 3 1.42 2.72 21.99
N ILE A 4 0.59 3.46 21.24
CA ILE A 4 0.04 3.03 19.96
C ILE A 4 0.15 4.18 18.96
N ILE A 5 0.73 3.90 17.80
CA ILE A 5 0.78 4.83 16.67
C ILE A 5 0.11 4.17 15.47
N VAL A 6 -0.90 4.85 14.93
CA VAL A 6 -1.80 4.31 13.91
C VAL A 6 -1.66 5.10 12.61
N ARG A 7 -1.41 4.40 11.50
CA ARG A 7 -1.66 4.94 10.16
C ARG A 7 -3.06 4.56 9.73
N PHE A 8 -3.93 5.55 9.56
CA PHE A 8 -5.36 5.32 9.33
C PHE A 8 -5.78 5.44 7.86
N GLN A 9 -4.99 6.07 6.98
CA GLN A 9 -5.30 6.28 5.56
C GLN A 9 -4.04 6.50 4.71
N GLY A 10 -4.23 6.79 3.42
CA GLY A 10 -3.15 6.97 2.45
C GLY A 10 -2.55 5.64 2.00
N GLY A 11 -1.32 5.67 1.49
CA GLY A 11 -0.55 4.49 1.08
C GLY A 11 0.92 4.87 0.96
N SER A 12 1.63 4.22 0.04
CA SER A 12 3.04 4.51 -0.26
C SER A 12 3.29 5.88 -0.93
N ASN A 13 2.24 6.66 -1.17
CA ASN A 13 2.32 8.05 -1.65
C ASN A 13 2.56 9.08 -0.54
N ALA A 14 2.32 8.69 0.72
CA ALA A 14 2.68 9.50 1.87
C ALA A 14 4.13 9.17 2.26
N GLY A 15 4.86 10.15 2.77
CA GLY A 15 6.23 9.97 3.22
C GLY A 15 6.55 10.86 4.41
N HIS A 16 7.33 10.37 5.36
CA HIS A 16 7.94 11.16 6.42
C HIS A 16 9.38 10.72 6.64
N THR A 17 10.25 11.70 6.82
CA THR A 17 11.66 11.44 7.11
C THR A 17 11.89 11.49 8.61
N ILE A 18 12.50 10.46 9.17
CA ILE A 18 12.92 10.39 10.56
C ILE A 18 14.43 10.36 10.62
N ILE A 19 15.01 11.18 11.49
CA ILE A 19 16.43 11.20 11.79
C ILE A 19 16.58 10.79 13.25
N ASN A 20 17.30 9.72 13.51
CA ASN A 20 17.56 9.19 14.85
C ASN A 20 18.95 8.55 14.92
N GLU A 21 19.23 7.85 16.02
CA GLU A 21 20.49 7.14 16.26
C GLU A 21 20.83 6.06 15.22
N TYR A 22 19.83 5.52 14.51
CA TYR A 22 19.99 4.56 13.42
C TYR A 22 20.22 5.24 12.05
N GLY A 23 20.20 6.59 12.00
CA GLY A 23 20.39 7.38 10.80
C GLY A 23 19.11 8.03 10.26
N LYS A 24 19.11 8.33 8.94
CA LYS A 24 17.99 8.99 8.23
C LYS A 24 17.14 7.97 7.47
N PHE A 25 15.86 7.86 7.80
CA PHE A 25 14.90 6.94 7.18
C PHE A 25 13.76 7.70 6.53
N ALA A 26 13.42 7.35 5.28
CA ALA A 26 12.21 7.82 4.62
C ALA A 26 11.16 6.71 4.70
N LEU A 27 10.14 6.89 5.53
CA LEU A 27 9.07 5.93 5.75
C LEU A 27 7.77 6.37 5.07
N HIS A 28 7.06 5.41 4.49
CA HIS A 28 5.90 5.62 3.64
C HIS A 28 4.69 4.81 4.06
N LEU A 29 4.83 3.53 4.43
CA LEU A 29 3.72 2.71 4.96
C LEU A 29 3.86 2.48 6.46
N LEU A 30 5.08 2.27 6.93
CA LEU A 30 5.35 2.16 8.36
C LEU A 30 4.94 3.44 9.10
N PRO A 31 4.29 3.35 10.27
CA PRO A 31 4.13 4.49 11.16
C PRO A 31 5.48 4.94 11.76
N SER A 32 5.57 6.17 12.24
CA SER A 32 6.81 6.75 12.79
C SER A 32 7.31 6.05 14.05
N GLY A 33 6.43 5.30 14.73
CA GLY A 33 6.72 4.60 15.97
C GLY A 33 7.60 3.36 15.84
N VAL A 34 8.02 2.98 14.63
CA VAL A 34 8.78 1.75 14.38
C VAL A 34 10.16 1.72 15.05
N PHE A 35 10.67 2.87 15.51
CA PHE A 35 11.93 2.95 16.24
C PHE A 35 11.80 2.74 17.75
N TYR A 36 10.58 2.70 18.28
CA TYR A 36 10.34 2.62 19.73
C TYR A 36 9.85 1.22 20.13
N LYS A 37 10.60 0.53 21.01
CA LYS A 37 10.27 -0.83 21.46
C LYS A 37 8.96 -0.94 22.24
N HIS A 38 8.56 0.12 22.95
CA HIS A 38 7.33 0.15 23.73
C HIS A 38 6.09 0.36 22.86
N THR A 39 6.24 1.01 21.70
CA THR A 39 5.14 1.41 20.82
C THR A 39 4.68 0.28 19.91
N THR A 40 3.36 0.12 19.80
CA THR A 40 2.70 -0.73 18.80
C THR A 40 2.35 0.10 17.57
N ASN A 41 2.79 -0.36 16.40
CA ASN A 41 2.58 0.31 15.12
C ASN A 41 1.44 -0.36 14.36
N VAL A 42 0.36 0.38 14.09
CA VAL A 42 -0.86 -0.17 13.47
C VAL A 42 -1.04 0.40 12.07
N ILE A 43 -1.22 -0.48 11.08
CA ILE A 43 -1.70 -0.14 9.74
C ILE A 43 -3.21 -0.43 9.70
N GLY A 44 -4.00 0.64 9.74
CA GLY A 44 -5.46 0.57 9.77
C GLY A 44 -6.10 0.26 8.42
N ASN A 45 -7.38 -0.12 8.46
CA ASN A 45 -8.16 -0.55 7.30
C ASN A 45 -8.32 0.52 6.21
N GLY A 46 -8.05 1.79 6.51
CA GLY A 46 -8.11 2.87 5.53
C GLY A 46 -6.93 2.87 4.56
N VAL A 47 -5.80 2.23 4.90
CA VAL A 47 -4.55 2.27 4.13
C VAL A 47 -4.61 1.44 2.85
N ALA A 48 -3.98 1.94 1.79
CA ALA A 48 -3.66 1.22 0.56
C ALA A 48 -2.38 0.40 0.75
N LEU A 49 -2.52 -0.89 1.06
CA LEU A 49 -1.39 -1.73 1.47
C LEU A 49 -0.64 -2.31 0.26
N ASN A 50 0.49 -1.70 -0.08
CA ASN A 50 1.46 -2.27 -1.01
C ASN A 50 2.40 -3.22 -0.24
N ILE A 51 2.15 -4.53 -0.31
CA ILE A 51 2.91 -5.55 0.45
C ILE A 51 4.40 -5.53 0.07
N PRO A 52 4.80 -5.61 -1.22
CA PRO A 52 6.22 -5.52 -1.60
C PRO A 52 6.92 -4.28 -1.05
N TYR A 53 6.25 -3.14 -1.05
CA TYR A 53 6.80 -1.90 -0.52
C TYR A 53 6.98 -1.96 0.99
N LEU A 54 5.97 -2.42 1.74
CA LEU A 54 6.05 -2.59 3.20
C LEU A 54 7.22 -3.51 3.58
N MET A 55 7.38 -4.64 2.87
CA MET A 55 8.48 -5.57 3.13
C MET A 55 9.85 -4.93 2.92
N LYS A 56 10.01 -4.10 1.87
CA LYS A 56 11.24 -3.33 1.65
C LYS A 56 11.52 -2.35 2.78
N GLU A 57 10.50 -1.66 3.30
CA GLU A 57 10.69 -0.76 4.44
C GLU A 57 11.14 -1.51 5.69
N ILE A 58 10.49 -2.63 6.02
CA ILE A 58 10.86 -3.48 7.16
C ILE A 58 12.29 -4.00 7.00
N GLN A 59 12.67 -4.42 5.80
CA GLN A 59 14.02 -4.88 5.51
C GLN A 59 15.05 -3.75 5.68
N SER A 60 14.75 -2.54 5.20
CA SER A 60 15.64 -1.38 5.36
C SER A 60 15.88 -1.00 6.83
N LEU A 61 14.88 -1.21 7.70
CA LEU A 61 15.05 -1.07 9.15
C LEU A 61 16.05 -2.12 9.68
N ALA A 62 15.85 -3.39 9.33
CA ALA A 62 16.69 -4.50 9.78
C ALA A 62 18.15 -4.36 9.33
N GLU A 63 18.38 -3.96 8.08
CA GLU A 63 19.72 -3.73 7.49
C GLU A 63 20.52 -2.64 8.23
N ARG A 64 19.83 -1.72 8.90
CA ARG A 64 20.43 -0.63 9.69
C ARG A 64 20.45 -0.91 11.19
N GLY A 65 20.19 -2.15 11.59
CA GLY A 65 20.25 -2.59 12.98
C GLY A 65 19.07 -2.12 13.84
N VAL A 66 17.98 -1.64 13.24
CA VAL A 66 16.76 -1.29 13.97
C VAL A 66 16.11 -2.59 14.46
N PRO A 67 15.82 -2.74 15.76
CA PRO A 67 15.11 -3.92 16.27
C PRO A 67 13.75 -4.11 15.59
N MET A 68 13.35 -5.36 15.36
CA MET A 68 12.08 -5.66 14.69
C MET A 68 10.90 -4.97 15.43
N PRO A 69 10.18 -4.06 14.76
CA PRO A 69 9.09 -3.33 15.40
C PRO A 69 7.85 -4.19 15.65
N LYS A 70 7.05 -3.81 16.64
CA LYS A 70 5.71 -4.38 16.86
C LYS A 70 4.74 -3.83 15.82
N ILE A 71 4.57 -4.54 14.71
CA ILE A 71 3.63 -4.16 13.65
C ILE A 71 2.34 -4.98 13.75
N LYS A 72 1.20 -4.29 13.63
CA LYS A 72 -0.13 -4.88 13.48
C LYS A 72 -0.77 -4.34 12.20
N ILE A 73 -1.35 -5.23 11.40
CA ILE A 73 -2.08 -4.86 10.19
C ILE A 73 -3.53 -5.26 10.40
N SER A 74 -4.45 -4.32 10.16
CA SER A 74 -5.87 -4.62 10.19
C SER A 74 -6.18 -5.69 9.13
N ASP A 75 -6.94 -6.70 9.54
CA ASP A 75 -7.45 -7.76 8.67
C ASP A 75 -8.31 -7.19 7.52
N ARG A 76 -9.03 -6.08 7.77
CA ARG A 76 -9.82 -5.33 6.79
C ARG A 76 -9.03 -4.39 5.86
N THR A 77 -7.71 -4.28 6.01
CA THR A 77 -6.89 -3.48 5.09
C THR A 77 -6.91 -4.14 3.70
N GLN A 78 -7.09 -3.36 2.64
CA GLN A 78 -7.10 -3.89 1.27
C GLN A 78 -5.73 -3.77 0.59
N ILE A 79 -5.47 -4.66 -0.35
CA ILE A 79 -4.17 -4.80 -1.02
C ILE A 79 -4.09 -3.92 -2.26
N LEU A 80 -3.02 -3.11 -2.33
CA LEU A 80 -2.66 -2.38 -3.54
C LEU A 80 -1.90 -3.33 -4.49
N MET A 81 -2.59 -3.69 -5.57
CA MET A 81 -2.10 -4.57 -6.63
C MET A 81 -1.33 -3.85 -7.74
N PRO A 82 -0.46 -4.57 -8.50
CA PRO A 82 0.31 -4.00 -9.60
C PRO A 82 -0.54 -3.33 -10.69
N TYR A 83 -1.72 -3.87 -10.99
CA TYR A 83 -2.60 -3.27 -12.00
C TYR A 83 -3.07 -1.86 -11.61
N HIS A 84 -3.19 -1.54 -10.31
CA HIS A 84 -3.51 -0.18 -9.89
C HIS A 84 -2.41 0.81 -10.28
N ILE A 85 -1.15 0.39 -10.19
CA ILE A 85 0.01 1.19 -10.61
C ILE A 85 -0.04 1.40 -12.13
N LEU A 86 -0.34 0.35 -12.90
CA LEU A 86 -0.50 0.45 -14.36
C LEU A 86 -1.62 1.42 -14.75
N PHE A 87 -2.80 1.31 -14.13
CA PHE A 87 -3.90 2.24 -14.39
C PHE A 87 -3.52 3.70 -14.07
N ASP A 88 -2.81 3.93 -12.97
CA ASP A 88 -2.36 5.28 -12.58
C ASP A 88 -1.35 5.84 -13.58
N GLN A 89 -0.43 4.99 -14.08
CA GLN A 89 0.55 5.37 -15.09
C GLN A 89 -0.10 5.67 -16.44
N TYR A 90 -0.92 4.76 -16.94
CA TYR A 90 -1.55 4.88 -18.25
C TYR A 90 -2.59 5.99 -18.30
N GLU A 91 -3.28 6.30 -17.20
CA GLU A 91 -4.19 7.43 -17.17
C GLU A 91 -3.45 8.76 -17.25
N GLU A 92 -2.32 8.92 -16.55
CA GLU A 92 -1.48 10.10 -16.68
C GLU A 92 -0.92 10.26 -18.10
N GLU A 93 -0.52 9.16 -18.74
CA GLU A 93 -0.04 9.15 -20.13
C GLU A 93 -1.15 9.51 -21.12
N ARG A 94 -2.34 8.92 -20.98
CA ARG A 94 -3.52 9.20 -21.81
C ARG A 94 -3.97 10.66 -21.72
N LEU A 95 -3.86 11.27 -20.54
CA LEU A 95 -4.21 12.67 -20.32
C LEU A 95 -3.16 13.65 -20.87
N GLY A 96 -1.91 13.21 -21.04
CA GLY A 96 -0.82 14.02 -21.57
C GLY A 96 -0.68 15.35 -20.83
N GLY A 97 -0.85 16.47 -21.53
CA GLY A 97 -0.76 17.83 -20.95
C GLY A 97 -1.87 18.18 -19.96
N LYS A 98 -2.87 17.31 -19.76
CA LYS A 98 -3.96 17.46 -18.79
C LYS A 98 -3.84 16.49 -17.61
N SER A 99 -2.65 15.95 -17.37
CA SER A 99 -2.38 15.04 -16.26
C SER A 99 -2.62 15.70 -14.90
N PHE A 100 -2.87 14.87 -13.89
CA PHE A 100 -3.15 15.32 -12.53
C PHE A 100 -1.87 15.49 -11.70
N GLY A 101 -0.73 15.01 -12.18
CA GLY A 101 0.53 15.00 -11.43
C GLY A 101 0.54 13.89 -10.38
N SER A 102 0.05 12.71 -10.75
CA SER A 102 -0.02 11.58 -9.84
C SER A 102 1.37 11.10 -9.41
N THR A 103 1.47 10.56 -8.20
CA THR A 103 2.66 9.84 -7.72
C THR A 103 2.95 8.55 -8.48
N LYS A 104 2.03 8.11 -9.37
CA LYS A 104 2.12 6.84 -10.12
C LYS A 104 2.28 5.63 -9.20
N ALA A 105 1.72 5.73 -7.99
CA ALA A 105 1.80 4.72 -6.94
C ALA A 105 0.53 3.85 -6.86
N GLY A 106 -0.46 4.07 -7.74
CA GLY A 106 -1.69 3.29 -7.81
C GLY A 106 -2.75 3.68 -6.79
N ILE A 107 -2.64 4.85 -6.16
CA ILE A 107 -3.49 5.22 -5.02
C ILE A 107 -4.92 5.53 -5.44
N ALA A 108 -5.10 6.35 -6.48
CA ALA A 108 -6.44 6.70 -6.96
C ALA A 108 -7.18 5.46 -7.53
N PRO A 109 -6.56 4.63 -8.40
CA PRO A 109 -7.18 3.39 -8.85
C PRO A 109 -7.49 2.42 -7.71
N PHE A 110 -6.61 2.30 -6.71
CA PHE A 110 -6.87 1.48 -5.52
C PHE A 110 -8.10 1.95 -4.75
N TYR A 111 -8.21 3.25 -4.45
CA TYR A 111 -9.37 3.75 -3.72
C TYR A 111 -10.66 3.61 -4.55
N SER A 112 -10.59 3.75 -5.87
CA SER A 112 -11.71 3.45 -6.77
C SER A 112 -12.20 2.01 -6.60
N ASP A 113 -11.30 1.02 -6.66
CA ASP A 113 -11.63 -0.39 -6.49
C ASP A 113 -12.15 -0.69 -5.08
N LYS A 114 -11.60 -0.03 -4.06
CA LYS A 114 -12.07 -0.14 -2.68
C LYS A 114 -13.52 0.31 -2.53
N TYR A 115 -13.87 1.48 -3.07
CA TYR A 115 -15.24 2.00 -3.01
C TYR A 115 -16.20 1.21 -3.91
N ALA A 116 -15.72 0.68 -5.03
CA ALA A 116 -16.47 -0.21 -5.90
C ALA A 116 -16.59 -1.65 -5.35
N LYS A 117 -15.95 -1.96 -4.22
CA LYS A 117 -15.91 -3.29 -3.59
C LYS A 117 -15.30 -4.39 -4.48
N ILE A 118 -14.38 -4.01 -5.35
CA ILE A 118 -13.65 -4.91 -6.25
C ILE A 118 -12.46 -5.55 -5.53
N GLY A 119 -11.73 -4.76 -4.73
CA GLY A 119 -10.51 -5.20 -4.05
C GLY A 119 -10.74 -6.30 -3.00
N PHE A 120 -9.64 -6.87 -2.51
CA PHE A 120 -9.64 -7.88 -1.45
C PHE A 120 -8.83 -7.45 -0.24
N GLN A 121 -9.23 -7.95 0.92
CA GLN A 121 -8.70 -7.62 2.25
C GLN A 121 -7.58 -8.58 2.67
N VAL A 122 -6.77 -8.17 3.65
CA VAL A 122 -5.72 -9.00 4.26
C VAL A 122 -6.28 -10.31 4.81
N SER A 123 -7.49 -10.32 5.38
CA SER A 123 -8.14 -11.54 5.85
C SER A 123 -8.34 -12.59 4.75
N GLU A 124 -8.52 -12.16 3.50
CA GLU A 124 -8.73 -13.05 2.35
C GLU A 124 -7.42 -13.73 1.91
N LEU A 125 -6.25 -13.27 2.37
CA LEU A 125 -4.96 -13.95 2.11
C LEU A 125 -4.88 -15.35 2.74
N PHE A 126 -5.75 -15.65 3.70
CA PHE A 126 -5.82 -16.94 4.38
C PHE A 126 -6.82 -17.92 3.73
N ASP A 127 -7.56 -17.49 2.70
CA ASP A 127 -8.43 -18.33 1.88
C ASP A 127 -7.88 -18.40 0.45
N THR A 128 -6.94 -19.33 0.22
CA THR A 128 -6.21 -19.44 -1.04
C THR A 128 -7.13 -19.65 -2.26
N GLU A 129 -8.16 -20.48 -2.14
CA GLU A 129 -9.02 -20.82 -3.28
C GLU A 129 -10.03 -19.70 -3.56
N GLY A 130 -10.65 -19.13 -2.52
CA GLY A 130 -11.52 -17.97 -2.67
C GLY A 130 -10.76 -16.77 -3.26
N LEU A 131 -9.54 -16.52 -2.78
CA LEU A 131 -8.71 -15.44 -3.28
C LEU A 131 -8.31 -15.62 -4.74
N LYS A 132 -7.88 -16.81 -5.17
CA LYS A 132 -7.54 -17.09 -6.57
C LYS A 132 -8.71 -16.81 -7.50
N ASN A 133 -9.90 -17.30 -7.16
CA ASN A 133 -11.11 -17.10 -7.97
C ASN A 133 -11.47 -15.61 -8.06
N LYS A 134 -11.38 -14.88 -6.94
CA LYS A 134 -11.62 -13.44 -6.91
C LYS A 134 -10.61 -12.66 -7.76
N ILE A 135 -9.31 -12.97 -7.62
CA ILE A 135 -8.25 -12.35 -8.42
C ILE A 135 -8.47 -12.60 -9.92
N ALA A 136 -8.84 -13.83 -10.32
CA ALA A 136 -9.11 -14.15 -11.70
C ALA A 136 -10.23 -13.27 -12.29
N GLY A 137 -11.35 -13.13 -11.58
CA GLY A 137 -12.46 -12.26 -12.02
C GLY A 137 -12.09 -10.77 -12.05
N ILE A 138 -11.27 -10.30 -11.11
CA ILE A 138 -10.75 -8.92 -11.14
C ILE A 138 -9.87 -8.73 -12.39
N CYS A 139 -8.92 -9.64 -12.62
CA CYS A 139 -8.00 -9.56 -13.75
C CYS A 139 -8.74 -9.59 -15.09
N GLU A 140 -9.76 -10.43 -15.25
CA GLU A 140 -10.60 -10.46 -16.46
C GLU A 140 -11.19 -9.07 -16.76
N MET A 141 -11.87 -8.47 -15.77
CA MET A 141 -12.43 -7.13 -15.92
C MET A 141 -11.35 -6.06 -16.18
N LYS A 142 -10.23 -6.09 -15.45
CA LYS A 142 -9.17 -5.09 -15.59
C LYS A 142 -8.44 -5.20 -16.93
N ASN A 143 -8.21 -6.41 -17.42
CA ASN A 143 -7.53 -6.64 -18.70
C ASN A 143 -8.32 -6.05 -19.87
N VAL A 144 -9.64 -6.20 -19.90
CA VAL A 144 -10.50 -5.58 -20.93
C VAL A 144 -10.30 -4.06 -20.99
N ILE A 145 -10.22 -3.41 -19.83
CA ILE A 145 -10.00 -1.95 -19.77
C ILE A 145 -8.59 -1.61 -20.22
N LEU A 146 -7.57 -2.34 -19.73
CA LEU A 146 -6.18 -2.11 -20.12
C LEU A 146 -5.98 -2.26 -21.63
N GLU A 147 -6.51 -3.32 -22.23
CA GLU A 147 -6.34 -3.65 -23.64
C GLU A 147 -7.10 -2.71 -24.59
N HIS A 148 -8.28 -2.20 -24.20
CA HIS A 148 -9.13 -1.45 -25.13
C HIS A 148 -9.21 0.05 -24.84
N LEU A 149 -8.75 0.52 -23.69
CA LEU A 149 -8.72 1.96 -23.35
C LEU A 149 -7.32 2.56 -23.44
N TYR A 150 -6.29 1.80 -23.10
CA TYR A 150 -4.91 2.30 -22.96
C TYR A 150 -3.96 1.76 -24.03
N HIS A 151 -4.24 0.57 -24.58
CA HIS A 151 -3.53 -0.02 -25.72
C HIS A 151 -4.39 0.05 -26.99
#